data_AF-A0A1I7MZD6-F1
#
_entry.id   AF-A0A1I7MZD6-F1
#
_cell.length_a   1.000
_cell.length_b   1.000
_cell.length_c   1.000
_cell.angle_alpha   90.00
_cell.angle_beta   90.00
_cell.angle_gamma   90.00
#
_symmetry.space_group_name_H-M   'P 1'
#
loop_
_entity.id
_entity.type
_entity.pdbx_description
1 polymer ?
#
loop_
_entity_poly.entity_id
_entity_poly.type
_entity_poly.pdbx_seq_one_letter_code
_entity_poly.pdbx_strand_id
1 'polypeptide(L)'
;MAEVPFTFNQRTYRFQCEEHDAQRLTDIVDYLSSKLDAVVREHGAIGDERLILMAALMVTDELFDARADVDELLEGSSPAARSAAIRSIRDESGEEADEDHEDEDLEPVRRRAKG
;
A
#
# COMPACT_ATOMS: atom_id res chain seq x y z
N MET A 1 15.84 -0.69 1.05
CA MET A 1 14.90 -1.30 2.03
C MET A 1 14.56 -0.25 3.05
N ALA A 2 13.29 0.15 3.09
CA ALA A 2 12.75 1.15 3.99
C ALA A 2 11.86 0.49 5.07
N GLU A 3 11.64 1.20 6.17
CA GLU A 3 10.75 0.78 7.25
C GLU A 3 9.74 1.88 7.54
N VAL A 4 8.45 1.54 7.48
CA VAL A 4 7.35 2.46 7.78
C VAL A 4 6.72 2.06 9.12
N PRO A 5 6.84 2.90 10.17
CA PRO A 5 6.22 2.63 11.46
C PRO A 5 4.74 3.00 11.44
N PHE A 6 3.90 2.17 12.05
CA PHE A 6 2.49 2.44 12.28
C PHE A 6 2.22 2.35 13.77
N THR A 7 1.82 3.46 14.40
CA THR A 7 1.51 3.49 15.83
C THR A 7 0.03 3.69 16.04
N PHE A 8 -0.62 2.74 16.71
CA PHE A 8 -1.99 2.91 17.20
C PHE A 8 -2.15 2.21 18.55
N ASN A 9 -3.04 2.74 19.39
CA ASN A 9 -3.27 2.23 20.75
C ASN A 9 -1.97 1.94 21.54
N GLN A 10 -1.03 2.89 21.53
CA GLN A 10 0.28 2.79 22.22
C GLN A 10 1.17 1.62 21.77
N ARG A 11 0.85 0.99 20.64
CA ARG A 11 1.64 -0.09 20.03
C ARG A 11 2.17 0.37 18.69
N THR A 12 3.45 0.12 18.45
CA THR A 12 4.10 0.42 17.17
C THR A 12 4.35 -0.88 16.41
N TYR A 13 3.80 -0.94 15.21
CA TYR A 13 4.00 -1.96 14.20
C TYR A 13 4.98 -1.41 13.15
N ARG A 14 5.74 -2.29 12.49
CA ARG A 14 6.76 -1.90 11.52
C ARG A 14 6.55 -2.69 10.24
N PHE A 15 6.39 -1.98 9.13
CA PHE A 15 6.24 -2.58 7.81
C PHE A 15 7.53 -2.38 7.03
N GLN A 16 8.03 -3.46 6.43
CA GLN A 16 9.19 -3.44 5.55
C GLN A 16 8.71 -3.30 4.11
N CYS A 17 9.33 -2.42 3.35
CA CYS A 17 8.99 -2.16 1.95
C CYS A 17 10.24 -1.76 1.15
N GLU A 18 10.09 -1.77 -0.17
CA GLU A 18 11.08 -1.18 -1.06
C GLU A 18 11.08 0.35 -0.96
N GLU A 19 12.20 0.98 -1.33
CA GLU A 19 12.36 2.43 -1.17
C GLU A 19 11.34 3.22 -1.98
N HIS A 20 10.98 2.74 -3.19
CA HIS A 20 10.00 3.38 -4.06
C HIS A 20 8.57 3.32 -3.48
N ASP A 21 8.25 2.30 -2.68
CA ASP A 21 6.93 2.11 -2.07
C ASP A 21 6.77 2.84 -0.74
N ALA A 22 7.87 3.27 -0.12
CA ALA A 22 7.88 3.80 1.25
C ALA A 22 6.94 5.01 1.43
N GLN A 23 6.91 5.92 0.45
CA GLN A 23 6.03 7.09 0.50
C GLN A 23 4.56 6.67 0.44
N ARG A 24 4.20 5.83 -0.54
CA ARG A 24 2.83 5.35 -0.71
C ARG A 24 2.34 4.60 0.53
N LEU A 25 3.19 3.77 1.13
CA LEU A 25 2.86 3.04 2.34
C LEU A 25 2.68 3.98 3.54
N THR A 26 3.50 5.03 3.65
CA THR A 26 3.35 6.08 4.67
C THR A 26 1.99 6.77 4.55
N ASP A 27 1.59 7.16 3.33
CA ASP A 27 0.30 7.81 3.09
C ASP A 27 -0.89 6.90 3.48
N ILE A 28 -0.79 5.60 3.18
CA ILE A 28 -1.79 4.60 3.58
C ILE A 28 -1.88 4.47 5.10
N VAL A 29 -0.74 4.44 5.78
CA VAL A 29 -0.66 4.34 7.24
C VAL A 29 -1.26 5.58 7.91
N ASP A 30 -0.94 6.76 7.41
CA ASP A 30 -1.49 8.03 7.92
C ASP A 30 -3.00 8.10 7.69
N TYR A 31 -3.48 7.67 6.53
CA TYR A 31 -4.90 7.58 6.24
C TYR A 31 -5.63 6.67 7.22
N LEU A 32 -5.14 5.45 7.42
CA LEU A 32 -5.75 4.49 8.35
C LEU A 32 -5.72 5.01 9.79
N SER A 33 -4.61 5.64 10.21
CA SER A 33 -4.49 6.28 11.53
C SER A 33 -5.58 7.32 11.75
N SER A 34 -5.87 8.15 10.74
CA SER A 34 -6.95 9.14 10.82
C SER A 34 -8.33 8.52 11.01
N LYS A 35 -8.60 7.34 10.41
CA LYS A 35 -9.86 6.60 10.58
C LYS A 35 -9.98 6.03 11.98
N LEU A 36 -8.90 5.46 12.52
CA LEU A 36 -8.87 4.97 13.90
C LEU A 36 -9.14 6.12 14.89
N ASP A 37 -8.51 7.27 14.70
CA ASP A 37 -8.73 8.46 15.54
C ASP A 37 -10.17 8.98 15.45
N ALA A 38 -10.79 8.91 14.27
CA ALA A 38 -12.20 9.26 14.10
C ALA A 38 -13.12 8.33 14.91
N VAL A 39 -12.90 7.02 14.83
CA VAL A 39 -13.67 6.03 15.60
C VAL A 39 -13.51 6.24 17.10
N VAL A 40 -12.28 6.49 17.58
CA VAL A 40 -12.03 6.78 19.01
C VAL A 40 -12.74 8.07 19.45
N ARG A 41 -12.77 9.10 18.60
CA ARG A 41 -13.44 10.36 18.90
C ARG A 41 -14.95 10.21 19.00
N GLU A 42 -15.55 9.37 18.16
CA GLU A 42 -16.99 9.16 18.09
C GLU A 42 -17.50 8.20 19.19
N HIS A 43 -16.79 7.09 19.40
CA HIS A 43 -17.25 6.01 20.29
C HIS A 43 -16.50 5.94 21.62
N GLY A 44 -15.48 6.79 21.82
CA GLY A 44 -14.62 6.76 23.00
C GLY A 44 -13.63 5.59 22.97
N ALA A 45 -13.11 5.24 24.14
CA ALA A 45 -12.19 4.12 24.28
C ALA A 45 -12.93 2.78 24.14
N ILE A 46 -12.84 2.18 22.95
CA ILE A 46 -13.29 0.83 22.65
C ILE A 46 -12.07 -0.10 22.50
N GLY A 47 -12.29 -1.42 22.62
CA GLY A 47 -11.19 -2.38 22.46
C GLY A 47 -10.61 -2.41 21.05
N ASP A 48 -9.31 -2.66 20.94
CA ASP A 48 -8.51 -2.62 19.70
C ASP A 48 -9.13 -3.42 18.56
N GLU A 49 -9.66 -4.61 18.85
CA GLU A 49 -10.30 -5.46 17.85
C GLU A 49 -11.51 -4.79 17.22
N ARG A 50 -12.36 -4.15 18.04
CA ARG A 50 -13.54 -3.42 17.55
C ARG A 50 -13.12 -2.14 16.82
N LEU A 51 -12.12 -1.45 17.33
CA LEU A 51 -11.57 -0.25 16.71
C LEU A 51 -11.08 -0.53 15.28
N ILE A 52 -10.26 -1.57 15.12
CA ILE A 52 -9.74 -2.00 13.82
C ILE A 52 -10.88 -2.46 12.91
N LEU A 53 -11.84 -3.25 13.44
CA LEU A 53 -12.98 -3.72 12.65
C LEU A 53 -13.81 -2.55 12.11
N MET A 54 -14.09 -1.54 12.93
CA MET A 54 -14.85 -0.36 12.52
C MET A 54 -14.09 0.47 11.50
N ALA A 55 -12.81 0.75 11.72
CA ALA A 55 -11.99 1.46 10.74
C ALA A 55 -11.90 0.71 9.40
N ALA A 56 -11.77 -0.62 9.43
CA ALA A 56 -11.75 -1.44 8.22
C ALA A 56 -13.09 -1.39 7.46
N LEU A 57 -14.22 -1.43 8.16
CA LEU A 57 -15.53 -1.28 7.56
C LEU A 57 -15.70 0.11 6.91
N MET A 58 -15.28 1.17 7.59
CA MET A 58 -15.33 2.54 7.04
C MET A 58 -14.51 2.69 5.75
N VAL A 59 -13.26 2.21 5.75
CA VAL A 59 -12.40 2.26 4.54
C VAL A 59 -12.99 1.41 3.41
N THR A 60 -13.65 0.30 3.73
CA THR A 60 -14.31 -0.55 2.74
C THR A 60 -15.53 0.14 2.12
N ASP A 61 -16.31 0.85 2.94
CA ASP A 61 -17.47 1.63 2.50
C ASP A 61 -17.04 2.76 1.53
N GLU A 62 -15.98 3.49 1.90
CA GLU A 62 -15.39 4.54 1.04
C GLU A 62 -14.88 4.00 -0.30
N LEU A 63 -14.30 2.79 -0.30
CA LEU A 63 -13.87 2.12 -1.53
C LEU A 63 -15.09 1.77 -2.42
N PHE A 64 -16.21 1.38 -1.81
CA PHE A 64 -17.41 1.01 -2.55
C PHE A 64 -18.06 2.24 -3.17
N ASP A 65 -18.15 3.33 -2.42
CA ASP A 65 -18.62 4.63 -2.92
C ASP A 65 -17.74 5.13 -4.06
N ALA A 66 -16.41 5.14 -3.88
CA ALA A 66 -15.48 5.58 -4.92
C ALA A 66 -15.57 4.73 -6.20
N ARG A 67 -15.82 3.42 -6.09
CA ARG A 67 -16.05 2.53 -7.24
C ARG A 67 -17.37 2.85 -7.94
N ALA A 68 -18.44 3.08 -7.18
CA ALA A 68 -19.74 3.46 -7.72
C ALA A 68 -19.66 4.80 -8.48
N ASP A 69 -18.98 5.79 -7.92
CA ASP A 69 -18.75 7.09 -8.56
C ASP A 69 -17.99 6.95 -9.89
N VAL A 70 -16.94 6.11 -9.91
CA VAL A 70 -16.20 5.82 -11.14
C VAL A 70 -17.12 5.16 -12.18
N ASP A 71 -17.91 4.17 -11.78
CA ASP A 71 -18.83 3.50 -12.71
C ASP A 71 -19.87 4.47 -13.29
N GLU A 72 -20.47 5.34 -12.47
CA GLU A 72 -21.42 6.38 -12.92
C GLU A 72 -20.78 7.35 -13.93
N LEU A 73 -19.58 7.85 -13.63
CA LEU A 73 -18.83 8.73 -14.54
C LEU A 73 -18.52 8.03 -15.86
N LEU A 74 -18.23 6.73 -15.82
CA LEU A 74 -17.93 5.94 -17.00
C LEU A 74 -19.18 5.63 -17.82
N GLU A 75 -20.36 5.44 -17.22
CA GLU A 75 -21.62 5.17 -17.92
C GLU A 75 -22.02 6.30 -18.89
N GLY A 76 -21.82 7.57 -18.49
CA GLY A 76 -22.04 8.74 -19.35
C GLY A 76 -20.93 9.03 -20.37
N SER A 77 -19.81 8.31 -20.31
CA SER A 77 -18.61 8.55 -21.12
C SER A 77 -18.57 7.69 -22.40
N SER A 78 -17.94 8.23 -23.46
CA SER A 78 -17.77 7.46 -24.71
C SER A 78 -16.93 6.20 -24.49
N PRO A 79 -17.10 5.14 -25.30
CA PRO A 79 -16.31 3.90 -25.18
C PRO A 79 -14.79 4.13 -25.24
N ALA A 80 -14.35 5.14 -25.99
CA ALA A 80 -12.95 5.54 -26.08
C ALA A 80 -12.45 6.24 -24.81
N ALA A 81 -13.28 7.10 -24.21
CA ALA A 81 -12.98 7.74 -22.93
C ALA A 81 -12.94 6.73 -21.77
N ARG A 82 -13.87 5.77 -21.76
CA ARG A 82 -13.91 4.67 -20.78
C ARG A 82 -12.67 3.79 -20.85
N SER A 83 -12.25 3.43 -22.08
CA SER A 83 -11.06 2.63 -22.30
C SER A 83 -9.76 3.36 -21.92
N ALA A 84 -9.72 4.69 -22.04
CA ALA A 84 -8.58 5.49 -21.59
C ALA A 84 -8.50 5.57 -20.06
N ALA A 85 -9.62 5.80 -19.38
CA ALA A 85 -9.69 5.88 -17.92
C ALA A 85 -9.33 4.54 -17.22
N ILE A 86 -9.75 3.40 -17.78
CA ILE A 86 -9.40 2.08 -17.24
C ILE A 86 -7.88 1.82 -17.36
N ARG A 87 -7.23 2.29 -18.43
CA ARG A 87 -5.78 2.15 -18.59
C ARG A 87 -5.00 2.98 -17.58
N SER A 88 -5.42 4.23 -17.33
CA SER A 88 -4.72 5.10 -16.37
C SER A 88 -4.78 4.60 -14.93
N ILE A 89 -5.82 3.85 -14.54
CA ILE A 89 -5.89 3.21 -13.21
C ILE A 89 -4.93 2.01 -13.11
N ARG A 90 -4.55 1.41 -14.24
CA ARG A 90 -3.75 0.18 -14.29
C ARG A 90 -2.24 0.43 -14.46
N ASP A 91 -1.86 1.56 -15.05
CA ASP A 91 -0.45 1.92 -15.29
C ASP A 91 0.32 2.35 -14.02
N GLU A 92 -0.33 2.65 -12.89
CA GLU A 92 0.38 2.92 -11.63
C GLU A 92 1.00 1.68 -10.97
N SER A 93 0.96 0.51 -11.62
CA SER A 93 1.47 -0.77 -11.07
C SER A 93 2.48 -1.48 -11.99
N GLY A 94 3.03 -0.80 -13.00
CA GLY A 94 3.74 -1.48 -14.08
C GLY A 94 4.84 -0.70 -14.80
N GLU A 95 5.69 0.03 -14.07
CA GLU A 95 7.00 0.46 -14.56
C GLU A 95 7.92 0.35 -13.33
N GLU A 96 8.90 -0.55 -13.24
CA GLU A 96 10.12 -0.59 -14.04
C GLU A 96 10.56 -2.04 -14.32
N ALA A 97 10.87 -2.32 -15.59
CA ALA A 97 11.68 -3.45 -15.98
C ALA A 97 13.15 -3.04 -15.81
N ASP A 98 13.80 -3.49 -14.73
CA ASP A 98 15.26 -3.45 -14.64
C ASP A 98 15.83 -4.64 -15.42
N GLU A 99 16.27 -4.32 -16.64
CA GLU A 99 17.36 -5.04 -17.30
C GLU A 99 18.67 -4.81 -16.53
N ASP A 100 19.59 -5.77 -16.66
CA ASP A 100 21.01 -5.75 -16.25
C ASP A 100 21.39 -6.26 -14.85
N HIS A 101 21.47 -7.60 -14.72
CA HIS A 101 22.61 -8.20 -14.02
C HIS A 101 22.99 -9.59 -14.57
N GLU A 102 23.62 -9.62 -15.74
CA GLU A 102 24.55 -10.71 -16.06
C GLU A 102 25.94 -10.31 -15.56
N ASP A 103 26.37 -10.86 -14.43
CA ASP A 103 27.78 -11.06 -14.09
C ASP A 103 27.87 -12.00 -12.88
N GLU A 104 27.77 -13.32 -13.13
CA GLU A 104 28.12 -14.35 -12.15
C GLU A 104 29.34 -15.14 -12.64
N ASP A 105 30.43 -14.44 -12.93
CA ASP A 105 31.78 -15.03 -12.99
C ASP A 105 32.55 -14.66 -11.72
N LEU A 106 32.38 -15.45 -10.66
CA LEU A 106 33.31 -15.48 -9.53
C LEU A 106 33.79 -16.92 -9.30
N GLU A 107 35.00 -17.21 -9.80
CA GLU A 107 35.72 -18.46 -9.63
C GLU A 107 35.84 -18.89 -8.14
N PRO A 108 35.85 -20.20 -7.84
CA PRO A 108 36.07 -20.69 -6.49
C PRO A 108 37.55 -20.52 -6.06
N VAL A 109 37.79 -19.60 -5.13
CA VAL A 109 39.09 -19.41 -4.46
C VAL A 109 39.51 -20.69 -3.75
N ARG A 110 40.52 -21.37 -4.29
CA ARG A 110 41.20 -22.51 -3.67
C ARG A 110 41.86 -22.09 -2.35
N ARG A 111 41.31 -22.50 -1.21
CA ARG A 111 42.04 -22.46 0.05
C ARG A 111 42.88 -23.74 0.20
N ARG A 112 44.19 -23.57 -0.01
CA ARG A 112 45.22 -24.55 0.35
C ARG A 112 45.34 -24.68 1.87
N ALA A 113 45.51 -25.91 2.32
CA ALA A 113 45.87 -26.28 3.69
C ALA A 113 47.24 -25.73 4.12
N LYS A 114 47.38 -25.37 5.40
CA LYS A 114 48.62 -25.53 6.19
C LYS A 114 48.39 -25.21 7.67
N GLY A 115 48.90 -26.08 8.55
CA GLY A 115 49.13 -25.81 9.97
C GLY A 115 48.53 -26.83 10.90
#